data_AF-A0A6F8TS14-F1
#
_entry.id   AF-A0A6F8TS14-F1
#
_cell.length_a   1.000
_cell.length_b   1.000
_cell.length_c   1.000
_cell.angle_alpha   90.00
_cell.angle_beta   90.00
_cell.angle_gamma   90.00
#
_symmetry.space_group_name_H-M   'P 1'
#
loop_
_entity.id
_entity.type
_entity.pdbx_description
1 polymer ?
#
loop_
_entity_poly.entity_id
_entity_poly.type
_entity_poly.pdbx_seq_one_letter_code
_entity_poly.pdbx_strand_id
1 'polypeptide(L)'
;MTTISSLSEHIIFSTLDTTKISLASLEDNEDFLKNLDEYAFQSLNRVRAILTHLSTKLDSIDPALFRKNILDAIHNELNNVTSQLNNGTNTFNNHSNLNTLNTRIDNIITHSSQILSVFNEESIENIRETVTTLRRSVGQYKTILEREQTELTQESKNIIEKLKSFEDTLNEYDDKISIGIQNIEDKYNQQQQNFLENQESRSEQFIDLKEEFKQEFNDTLKKYENDIQSNVDSTRAEFQELINTLTTEQEEFLQNTKEEQAQYSKVLENHKKSVESLVGIISTNSISGHFKEVADKKEKLTTLWQRFTVTGFAVTIGFGVYAFIFSKDLDWPSLVARFIVTTALGSFTAYAARQVTKNETQEKYNRQMEVELKTLNPYIAAFSEDDQIKLKEQLFPLIFGRAELKSPPQDTNTNPQTNLPNAQDITNAIEVLKNISSGTNKPV
;
A
#
# COMPACT_ATOMS: atom_id res chain seq x y z
N MET A 1 50.27 96.51 -55.67
CA MET A 1 51.12 95.88 -54.64
C MET A 1 52.20 95.10 -55.34
N THR A 2 53.46 95.44 -55.09
CA THR A 2 54.62 94.71 -55.62
C THR A 2 54.62 93.29 -55.08
N THR A 3 55.08 92.32 -55.88
CA THR A 3 55.14 90.89 -55.51
C THR A 3 55.82 90.64 -54.15
N ILE A 4 56.75 91.51 -53.76
CA ILE A 4 57.44 91.48 -52.47
C ILE A 4 56.50 91.77 -51.28
N SER A 5 55.58 92.73 -51.39
CA SER A 5 54.64 93.04 -50.29
C SER A 5 53.63 91.91 -50.05
N SER A 6 53.31 91.13 -51.10
CA SER A 6 52.41 89.98 -50.99
C SER A 6 53.06 88.74 -50.34
N LEU A 7 54.38 88.72 -50.20
CA LEU A 7 55.13 87.61 -49.58
C LEU A 7 55.43 87.87 -48.10
N SER A 8 55.68 89.14 -47.72
CA SER A 8 55.89 89.54 -46.32
C SER A 8 54.61 89.52 -45.47
N GLU A 9 53.45 89.74 -46.08
CA GLU A 9 52.13 89.71 -45.41
C GLU A 9 51.37 88.40 -45.68
N HIS A 10 52.09 87.32 -45.97
CA HIS A 10 51.46 86.04 -46.29
C HIS A 10 50.68 85.49 -45.08
N ILE A 11 49.48 84.93 -45.33
CA ILE A 11 48.57 84.43 -44.29
C ILE A 11 49.20 83.33 -43.41
N ILE A 12 50.22 82.63 -43.91
CA ILE A 12 50.97 81.59 -43.19
C ILE A 12 51.46 82.04 -41.81
N PHE A 13 51.95 83.28 -41.66
CA PHE A 13 52.48 83.77 -40.38
C PHE A 13 51.37 83.83 -39.32
N SER A 14 50.21 84.39 -39.68
CA SER A 14 49.04 84.41 -38.79
C SER A 14 48.49 83.01 -38.47
N THR A 15 48.53 82.08 -39.43
CA THR A 15 48.13 80.68 -39.21
C THR A 15 49.10 79.96 -38.29
N LEU A 16 50.40 80.20 -38.43
CA LEU A 16 51.41 79.60 -37.56
C LEU A 16 51.23 80.07 -36.12
N ASP A 17 51.02 81.37 -35.91
CA ASP A 17 50.74 81.92 -34.58
C ASP A 17 49.46 81.33 -33.99
N THR A 18 48.38 81.24 -34.78
CA THR A 18 47.13 80.60 -34.35
C THR A 18 47.35 79.15 -33.97
N THR A 19 48.16 78.41 -34.74
CA THR A 19 48.48 77.01 -34.47
C THR A 19 49.31 76.85 -33.19
N LYS A 20 50.26 77.74 -32.94
CA LYS A 20 51.04 77.77 -31.70
C LYS A 20 50.15 78.07 -30.49
N ILE A 21 49.18 78.97 -30.62
CA ILE A 21 48.21 79.25 -29.55
C ILE A 21 47.36 78.02 -29.26
N SER A 22 46.84 77.35 -30.30
CA SER A 22 46.10 76.09 -30.14
C SER A 22 46.93 75.03 -29.44
N LEU A 23 48.21 74.88 -29.82
CA LEU A 23 49.13 73.96 -29.16
C LEU A 23 49.35 74.32 -27.68
N ALA A 24 49.66 75.59 -27.40
CA ALA A 24 49.89 76.06 -26.02
C ALA A 24 48.66 75.83 -25.14
N SER A 25 47.44 76.03 -25.67
CA SER A 25 46.21 75.78 -24.92
C SER A 25 46.02 74.32 -24.50
N LEU A 26 46.56 73.36 -25.27
CA LEU A 26 46.57 71.95 -24.91
C LEU A 26 47.71 71.63 -23.93
N GLU A 27 48.87 72.26 -24.09
CA GLU A 27 50.03 72.06 -23.21
C GLU A 27 49.82 72.65 -21.81
N ASP A 28 49.03 73.72 -21.69
CA ASP A 28 48.68 74.34 -20.41
C ASP A 28 47.52 73.60 -19.69
N ASN A 29 46.86 72.66 -20.36
CA ASN A 29 45.77 71.88 -19.80
C ASN A 29 46.28 70.60 -19.10
N GLU A 30 46.50 70.69 -17.79
CA GLU A 30 47.01 69.57 -16.99
C GLU A 30 46.15 68.31 -17.05
N ASP A 31 44.82 68.46 -17.10
CA ASP A 31 43.89 67.32 -17.10
C ASP A 31 43.88 66.61 -18.46
N PHE A 32 44.06 67.35 -19.55
CA PHE A 32 44.29 66.77 -20.87
C PHE A 32 45.59 65.96 -20.87
N LEU A 33 46.70 66.52 -20.38
CA LEU A 33 48.00 65.86 -20.36
C LEU A 33 48.04 64.59 -19.50
N LYS A 34 47.33 64.57 -18.35
CA LYS A 34 47.28 63.39 -17.45
C LYS A 34 46.65 62.14 -18.10
N ASN A 35 45.78 62.36 -19.08
CA ASN A 35 44.96 61.33 -19.72
C ASN A 35 45.53 60.86 -21.07
N LEU A 36 46.66 61.43 -21.52
CA LEU A 36 47.32 60.99 -22.74
C LEU A 36 48.07 59.67 -22.51
N ASP A 37 47.95 58.77 -23.48
CA ASP A 37 48.85 57.63 -23.60
C ASP A 37 50.22 58.05 -24.16
N GLU A 38 51.17 57.11 -24.15
CA GLU A 38 52.54 57.35 -24.59
C GLU A 38 52.62 57.86 -26.04
N TYR A 39 51.80 57.32 -26.94
CA TYR A 39 51.84 57.63 -28.37
C TYR A 39 51.23 59.01 -28.69
N ALA A 40 50.13 59.35 -28.03
CA ALA A 40 49.49 60.66 -28.09
C ALA A 40 50.43 61.75 -27.59
N PHE A 41 51.12 61.47 -26.50
CA PHE A 41 52.09 62.39 -25.93
C PHE A 41 53.32 62.59 -26.84
N GLN A 42 53.85 61.53 -27.46
CA GLN A 42 54.92 61.65 -28.48
C GLN A 42 54.49 62.52 -29.66
N SER A 43 53.27 62.32 -30.14
CA SER A 43 52.72 63.06 -31.28
C SER A 43 52.56 64.56 -30.97
N LEU A 44 52.09 64.91 -29.76
CA LEU A 44 51.98 66.31 -29.32
C LEU A 44 53.35 67.00 -29.26
N ASN A 45 54.34 66.33 -28.66
CA ASN A 45 55.71 66.85 -28.56
C ASN A 45 56.35 67.05 -29.94
N ARG A 46 56.08 66.13 -30.88
CA ARG A 46 56.55 66.21 -32.26
C ARG A 46 55.96 67.42 -32.98
N VAL A 47 54.66 67.68 -32.82
CA VAL A 47 54.00 68.89 -33.36
C VAL A 47 54.70 70.14 -32.81
N ARG A 48 54.91 70.23 -31.49
CA ARG A 48 55.62 71.37 -30.88
C ARG A 48 56.99 71.59 -31.50
N ALA A 49 57.83 70.56 -31.53
CA ALA A 49 59.19 70.67 -32.03
C ALA A 49 59.26 71.19 -33.47
N ILE A 50 58.35 70.71 -34.33
CA ILE A 50 58.33 71.06 -35.75
C ILE A 50 57.73 72.44 -36.00
N LEU A 51 56.70 72.85 -35.23
CA LEU A 51 56.16 74.21 -35.32
C LEU A 51 57.15 75.27 -34.84
N THR A 52 57.88 74.98 -33.75
CA THR A 52 58.99 75.83 -33.27
C THR A 52 60.06 75.95 -34.36
N HIS A 53 60.52 74.82 -34.91
CA HIS A 53 61.53 74.83 -35.95
C HIS A 53 61.08 75.59 -37.22
N LEU A 54 59.81 75.40 -37.63
CA LEU A 54 59.23 76.10 -38.76
C LEU A 54 59.19 77.61 -38.53
N SER A 55 58.80 78.06 -37.34
CA SER A 55 58.79 79.48 -37.00
C SER A 55 60.16 80.09 -37.19
N THR A 56 61.18 79.53 -36.53
CA THR A 56 62.49 80.16 -36.62
C THR A 56 63.05 80.12 -38.03
N LYS A 57 62.69 79.09 -38.81
CA LYS A 57 63.06 79.04 -40.23
C LYS A 57 62.38 80.14 -41.05
N LEU A 58 61.12 80.47 -40.78
CA LEU A 58 60.42 81.54 -41.48
C LEU A 58 60.90 82.94 -41.03
N ASP A 59 61.25 83.10 -39.76
CA ASP A 59 61.69 84.39 -39.20
C ASP A 59 63.12 84.77 -39.65
N SER A 60 63.96 83.77 -39.97
CA SER A 60 65.39 83.97 -40.34
C SER A 60 65.66 84.26 -41.82
N ILE A 61 64.63 84.31 -42.67
CA ILE A 61 64.77 84.40 -44.14
C ILE A 61 64.18 85.70 -44.67
N ASP A 62 64.89 86.34 -45.62
CA ASP A 62 64.37 87.51 -46.34
C ASP A 62 63.09 87.14 -47.11
N PRO A 63 61.95 87.84 -46.89
CA PRO A 63 60.70 87.59 -47.59
C PRO A 63 60.77 87.55 -49.12
N ALA A 64 61.76 88.22 -49.72
CA ALA A 64 61.99 88.20 -51.17
C ALA A 64 62.46 86.82 -51.69
N LEU A 65 62.97 85.95 -50.82
CA LEU A 65 63.45 84.61 -51.15
C LEU A 65 62.37 83.53 -51.03
N PHE A 66 61.18 83.87 -50.54
CA PHE A 66 60.09 82.92 -50.45
C PHE A 66 59.47 82.62 -51.81
N ARG A 67 59.13 81.35 -52.00
CA ARG A 67 58.31 80.90 -53.11
C ARG A 67 56.86 80.75 -52.62
N LYS A 68 55.96 81.55 -53.20
CA LYS A 68 54.55 81.61 -52.77
C LYS A 68 53.88 80.23 -52.69
N ASN A 69 54.09 79.37 -53.69
CA ASN A 69 53.50 78.03 -53.74
C ASN A 69 53.92 77.14 -52.55
N ILE A 70 55.14 77.31 -52.02
CA ILE A 70 55.62 76.58 -50.84
C ILE A 70 54.96 77.13 -49.58
N LEU A 71 54.81 78.45 -49.46
CA LEU A 71 54.11 79.07 -48.34
C LEU A 71 52.62 78.69 -48.32
N ASP A 72 51.96 78.65 -49.49
CA ASP A 72 50.59 78.17 -49.63
C ASP A 72 50.45 76.69 -49.23
N ALA A 73 51.39 75.84 -49.63
CA ALA A 73 51.39 74.43 -49.27
C ALA A 73 51.57 74.20 -47.75
N ILE A 74 52.49 74.95 -47.11
CA ILE A 74 52.69 74.87 -45.67
C ILE A 74 51.47 75.43 -44.93
N HIS A 75 50.91 76.55 -45.38
CA HIS A 75 49.70 77.13 -44.79
C HIS A 75 48.53 76.14 -44.78
N ASN A 76 48.30 75.43 -45.89
CA ASN A 76 47.24 74.43 -45.97
C ASN A 76 47.43 73.29 -44.98
N GLU A 77 48.65 72.75 -44.86
CA GLU A 77 48.93 71.70 -43.88
C GLU A 77 48.84 72.24 -42.44
N LEU A 78 49.29 73.48 -42.18
CA LEU A 78 49.16 74.13 -40.87
C LEU A 78 47.69 74.29 -40.47
N ASN A 79 46.81 74.77 -41.35
CA ASN A 79 45.37 74.87 -41.06
C ASN A 79 44.77 73.51 -40.65
N ASN A 80 45.19 72.44 -41.34
CA ASN A 80 44.76 71.08 -40.99
C ASN A 80 45.29 70.68 -39.60
N VAL A 81 46.55 70.98 -39.30
CA VAL A 81 47.13 70.77 -37.96
C VAL A 81 46.37 71.59 -36.91
N THR A 82 46.07 72.87 -37.15
CA THR A 82 45.28 73.72 -36.25
C THR A 82 43.91 73.09 -35.95
N SER A 83 43.23 72.58 -36.98
CA SER A 83 41.94 71.90 -36.81
C SER A 83 42.06 70.64 -35.95
N GLN A 84 43.10 69.83 -36.16
CA GLN A 84 43.35 68.63 -35.37
C GLN A 84 43.71 68.95 -33.90
N LEU A 85 44.46 70.03 -33.66
CA LEU A 85 44.75 70.52 -32.31
C LEU A 85 43.50 71.05 -31.61
N ASN A 86 42.67 71.83 -32.30
CA ASN A 86 41.43 72.36 -31.73
C ASN A 86 40.42 71.25 -31.37
N ASN A 87 40.49 70.10 -32.04
CA ASN A 87 39.69 68.92 -31.70
C ASN A 87 40.15 68.21 -30.40
N GLY A 88 41.32 68.58 -29.85
CA GLY A 88 41.81 68.17 -28.53
C GLY A 88 41.72 66.67 -28.28
N THR A 89 41.06 66.28 -27.19
CA THR A 89 40.89 64.89 -26.74
C THR A 89 40.38 63.93 -27.83
N ASN A 90 39.52 64.40 -28.75
CA ASN A 90 39.00 63.54 -29.83
C ASN A 90 40.08 63.12 -30.83
N THR A 91 41.07 63.97 -31.05
CA THR A 91 42.24 63.65 -31.87
C THR A 91 43.22 62.77 -31.09
N PHE A 92 43.51 63.15 -29.84
CA PHE A 92 44.60 62.54 -29.08
C PHE A 92 44.25 61.20 -28.41
N ASN A 93 42.97 60.84 -28.27
CA ASN A 93 42.56 59.51 -27.81
C ASN A 93 42.47 58.46 -28.94
N ASN A 94 42.72 58.85 -30.20
CA ASN A 94 42.59 57.96 -31.35
C ASN A 94 43.90 57.90 -32.15
N HIS A 95 44.55 56.74 -32.10
CA HIS A 95 45.82 56.49 -32.80
C HIS A 95 45.74 56.70 -34.32
N SER A 96 44.58 56.50 -34.95
CA SER A 96 44.41 56.80 -36.39
C SER A 96 44.41 58.30 -36.68
N ASN A 97 43.82 59.11 -35.80
CA ASN A 97 43.84 60.56 -35.91
C ASN A 97 45.26 61.09 -35.66
N LEU A 98 45.98 60.51 -34.70
CA LEU A 98 47.39 60.80 -34.44
C LEU A 98 48.30 60.46 -35.62
N ASN A 99 48.08 59.34 -36.30
CA ASN A 99 48.80 59.00 -37.55
C ASN A 99 48.56 60.04 -38.64
N THR A 100 47.31 60.52 -38.75
CA THR A 100 46.95 61.57 -39.71
C THR A 100 47.64 62.88 -39.36
N LEU A 101 47.62 63.29 -38.08
CA LEU A 101 48.32 64.47 -37.58
C LEU A 101 49.83 64.38 -37.86
N ASN A 102 50.45 63.24 -37.56
CA ASN A 102 51.86 62.97 -37.83
C ASN A 102 52.18 63.08 -39.33
N THR A 103 51.32 62.57 -40.21
CA THR A 103 51.49 62.68 -41.66
C THR A 103 51.42 64.15 -42.14
N ARG A 104 50.52 64.96 -41.58
CA ARG A 104 50.44 66.40 -41.89
C ARG A 104 51.71 67.14 -41.46
N ILE A 105 52.24 66.79 -40.30
CA ILE A 105 53.49 67.31 -39.77
C ILE A 105 54.69 66.89 -40.63
N ASP A 106 54.71 65.66 -41.14
CA ASP A 106 55.71 65.19 -42.11
C ASP A 106 55.67 65.96 -43.43
N ASN A 107 54.47 66.31 -43.91
CA ASN A 107 54.31 67.16 -45.09
C ASN A 107 54.85 68.58 -44.84
N ILE A 108 54.66 69.14 -43.63
CA ILE A 108 55.24 70.43 -43.25
C ILE A 108 56.77 70.37 -43.25
N ILE A 109 57.38 69.30 -42.72
CA ILE A 109 58.84 69.09 -42.82
C ILE A 109 59.28 69.06 -44.28
N THR A 110 58.55 68.30 -45.11
CA THR A 110 58.87 68.14 -46.54
C THR A 110 58.83 69.49 -47.27
N HIS A 111 57.77 70.27 -47.10
CA HIS A 111 57.66 71.59 -47.75
C HIS A 111 58.66 72.61 -47.17
N SER A 112 58.86 72.62 -45.85
CA SER A 112 59.79 73.54 -45.20
C SER A 112 61.25 73.25 -45.58
N SER A 113 61.62 72.01 -45.89
CA SER A 113 62.96 71.66 -46.41
C SER A 113 63.29 72.38 -47.72
N GLN A 114 62.27 72.76 -48.51
CA GLN A 114 62.42 73.43 -49.79
C GLN A 114 62.55 74.95 -49.68
N ILE A 115 62.48 75.49 -48.46
CA ILE A 115 62.78 76.88 -48.16
C ILE A 115 64.30 77.03 -48.01
N LEU A 116 64.88 78.03 -48.69
CA LEU A 116 66.32 78.34 -48.68
C LEU A 116 66.79 78.69 -47.25
N SER A 117 67.61 77.83 -46.63
CA SER A 117 68.19 78.14 -45.32
C SER A 117 69.48 78.94 -45.47
N VAL A 118 69.62 80.06 -44.73
CA VAL A 118 70.90 80.75 -44.52
C VAL A 118 71.35 80.47 -43.09
N PHE A 119 72.54 79.90 -42.90
CA PHE A 119 73.09 79.67 -41.57
C PHE A 119 73.63 80.98 -40.99
N ASN A 120 72.99 81.48 -39.92
CA ASN A 120 73.39 82.68 -39.18
C ASN A 120 73.57 82.38 -37.67
N GLU A 121 74.04 83.36 -36.89
CA GLU A 121 74.29 83.28 -35.44
C GLU A 121 73.03 82.92 -34.61
N GLU A 122 71.84 83.24 -35.13
CA GLU A 122 70.51 82.93 -34.58
C GLU A 122 70.23 81.41 -34.51
N SER A 123 70.93 80.61 -35.33
CA SER A 123 70.81 79.14 -35.34
C SER A 123 71.31 78.49 -34.04
N ILE A 124 72.13 79.18 -33.24
CA ILE A 124 72.61 78.68 -31.93
C ILE A 124 71.50 78.75 -30.87
N GLU A 125 70.60 79.74 -30.95
CA GLU A 125 69.47 79.86 -30.00
C GLU A 125 68.43 78.76 -30.22
N ASN A 126 68.21 78.33 -31.48
CA ASN A 126 67.37 77.18 -31.82
C ASN A 126 67.81 75.87 -31.18
N ILE A 127 69.12 75.66 -31.04
CA ILE A 127 69.66 74.46 -30.39
C ILE A 127 69.33 74.50 -28.89
N ARG A 128 69.39 75.67 -28.25
CA ARG A 128 69.04 75.83 -26.82
C ARG A 128 67.55 75.59 -26.56
N GLU A 129 66.69 76.06 -27.45
CA GLU A 129 65.24 75.82 -27.37
C GLU A 129 64.92 74.33 -27.54
N THR A 130 65.61 73.64 -28.47
CA THR A 130 65.49 72.19 -28.67
C THR A 130 65.92 71.40 -27.43
N VAL A 131 67.02 71.78 -26.77
CA VAL A 131 67.45 71.16 -25.52
C VAL A 131 66.42 71.39 -24.40
N THR A 132 65.81 72.57 -24.36
CA THR A 132 64.77 72.91 -23.36
C THR A 132 63.51 72.08 -23.56
N THR A 133 63.06 71.90 -24.81
CA THR A 133 61.89 71.06 -25.14
C THR A 133 62.14 69.58 -24.87
N LEU A 134 63.35 69.07 -25.17
CA LEU A 134 63.75 67.71 -24.80
C LEU A 134 63.72 67.51 -23.28
N ARG A 135 64.26 68.46 -22.51
CA ARG A 135 64.25 68.41 -21.05
C ARG A 135 62.83 68.36 -20.47
N ARG A 136 61.89 69.12 -21.06
CA ARG A 136 60.47 69.07 -20.68
C ARG A 136 59.86 67.70 -20.95
N SER A 137 60.10 67.13 -22.13
CA SER A 137 59.61 65.80 -22.51
C SER A 137 60.14 64.70 -21.55
N VAL A 138 61.44 64.71 -21.25
CA VAL A 138 62.05 63.77 -20.30
C VAL A 138 61.47 63.93 -18.89
N GLY A 139 61.22 65.17 -18.44
CA GLY A 139 60.59 65.43 -17.15
C GLY A 139 59.17 64.85 -17.05
N GLN A 140 58.39 64.98 -18.12
CA GLN A 140 57.02 64.45 -18.19
C GLN A 140 57.02 62.91 -18.22
N TYR A 141 57.90 62.26 -18.97
CA TYR A 141 58.06 60.80 -18.93
C TYR A 141 58.41 60.29 -17.53
N LYS A 142 59.31 61.00 -16.83
CA LYS A 142 59.65 60.65 -15.45
C LYS A 142 58.41 60.68 -14.55
N THR A 143 57.58 61.71 -14.65
CA THR A 143 56.34 61.82 -13.85
C THR A 143 55.35 60.71 -14.16
N ILE A 144 55.21 60.30 -15.43
CA ILE A 144 54.35 59.17 -15.81
C ILE A 144 54.86 57.87 -15.19
N LEU A 145 56.16 57.60 -15.30
CA LEU A 145 56.78 56.40 -14.71
C LEU A 145 56.65 56.36 -13.18
N GLU A 146 56.81 57.50 -12.50
CA GLU A 146 56.63 57.60 -11.04
C GLU A 146 55.16 57.32 -10.63
N ARG A 147 54.19 57.77 -11.45
CA ARG A 147 52.76 57.48 -11.25
C ARG A 147 52.48 55.98 -11.43
N GLU A 148 52.91 55.38 -12.54
CA GLU A 148 52.73 53.95 -12.81
C GLU A 148 53.37 53.08 -11.72
N GLN A 149 54.58 53.44 -11.27
CA GLN A 149 55.23 52.75 -10.16
C GLN A 149 54.40 52.79 -8.87
N THR A 150 53.79 53.95 -8.58
CA THR A 150 52.95 54.13 -7.39
C THR A 150 51.66 53.31 -7.49
N GLU A 151 51.01 53.32 -8.66
CA GLU A 151 49.80 52.54 -8.93
C GLU A 151 50.09 51.03 -8.82
N LEU A 152 51.14 50.54 -9.47
CA LEU A 152 51.57 49.13 -9.38
C LEU A 152 51.90 48.72 -7.94
N THR A 153 52.53 49.60 -7.16
CA THR A 153 52.82 49.34 -5.75
C THR A 153 51.54 49.22 -4.93
N GLN A 154 50.54 50.07 -5.20
CA GLN A 154 49.25 50.02 -4.50
C GLN A 154 48.45 48.78 -4.89
N GLU A 155 48.42 48.41 -6.17
CA GLU A 155 47.79 47.18 -6.64
C GLU A 155 48.45 45.95 -6.02
N SER A 156 49.78 45.91 -5.96
CA SER A 156 50.53 44.83 -5.31
C SER A 156 50.15 44.68 -3.83
N LYS A 157 50.05 45.79 -3.08
CA LYS A 157 49.58 45.77 -1.68
C LYS A 157 48.16 45.22 -1.57
N ASN A 158 47.24 45.70 -2.42
CA ASN A 158 45.85 45.23 -2.42
C ASN A 158 45.76 43.73 -2.72
N ILE A 159 46.60 43.21 -3.63
CA ILE A 159 46.67 41.78 -3.95
C ILE A 159 47.18 40.99 -2.74
N ILE A 160 48.23 41.46 -2.07
CA ILE A 160 48.78 40.81 -0.87
C ILE A 160 47.73 40.76 0.26
N GLU A 161 46.99 41.85 0.48
CA GLU A 161 45.91 41.89 1.47
C GLU A 161 44.78 40.91 1.13
N LYS A 162 44.37 40.83 -0.13
CA LYS A 162 43.39 39.84 -0.59
C LYS A 162 43.90 38.41 -0.40
N LEU A 163 45.17 38.15 -0.73
CA LEU A 163 45.78 36.84 -0.57
C LEU A 163 45.75 36.41 0.91
N LYS A 164 46.11 37.32 1.81
CA LYS A 164 46.04 37.09 3.26
C LYS A 164 44.61 36.83 3.72
N SER A 165 43.64 37.60 3.24
CA SER A 165 42.22 37.35 3.58
C SER A 165 41.74 35.98 3.09
N PHE A 166 42.20 35.51 1.92
CA PHE A 166 41.89 34.19 1.42
C PHE A 166 42.56 33.09 2.26
N GLU A 167 43.81 33.28 2.66
CA GLU A 167 44.51 32.38 3.59
C GLU A 167 43.76 32.26 4.92
N ASP A 168 43.32 33.37 5.51
CA ASP A 168 42.53 33.38 6.74
C ASP A 168 41.20 32.61 6.57
N THR A 169 40.49 32.81 5.44
CA THR A 169 39.25 32.06 5.16
C THR A 169 39.49 30.57 4.94
N LEU A 170 40.61 30.19 4.32
CA LEU A 170 40.95 28.78 4.13
C LEU A 170 41.20 28.08 5.46
N ASN A 171 41.92 28.75 6.38
CA ASN A 171 42.15 28.23 7.73
C ASN A 171 40.83 28.09 8.51
N GLU A 172 39.91 29.06 8.40
CA GLU A 172 38.60 28.95 9.04
C GLU A 172 37.76 27.78 8.50
N TYR A 173 37.82 27.53 7.18
CA TYR A 173 37.15 26.37 6.59
C TYR A 173 37.79 25.05 7.00
N ASP A 174 39.12 24.98 7.12
CA ASP A 174 39.84 23.81 7.59
C ASP A 174 39.46 23.45 9.04
N ASP A 175 39.36 24.46 9.91
CA ASP A 175 38.88 24.30 11.29
C ASP A 175 37.43 23.79 11.31
N LYS A 176 36.54 24.39 10.50
CA LYS A 176 35.13 23.97 10.40
C LYS A 176 34.98 22.54 9.91
N ILE A 177 35.78 22.14 8.92
CA ILE A 177 35.77 20.77 8.38
C ILE A 177 36.29 19.81 9.45
N SER A 178 37.38 20.13 10.14
CA SER A 178 37.94 19.31 11.21
C SER A 178 36.95 19.10 12.37
N ILE A 179 36.31 20.17 12.83
CA ILE A 179 35.23 20.09 13.84
C ILE A 179 34.04 19.28 13.32
N GLY A 180 33.68 19.46 12.05
CA GLY A 180 32.60 18.71 11.40
C GLY A 180 32.87 17.21 11.37
N ILE A 181 34.09 16.80 11.00
CA ILE A 181 34.54 15.41 10.99
C ILE A 181 34.46 14.83 12.40
N GLN A 182 35.00 15.52 13.40
CA GLN A 182 35.00 15.06 14.79
C GLN A 182 33.57 14.86 15.32
N ASN A 183 32.65 15.80 15.04
CA ASN A 183 31.25 15.67 15.43
C ASN A 183 30.55 14.46 14.76
N ILE A 184 30.91 14.15 13.51
CA ILE A 184 30.36 12.99 12.80
C ILE A 184 30.91 11.70 13.40
N GLU A 185 32.21 11.63 13.70
CA GLU A 185 32.84 10.48 14.36
C GLU A 185 32.24 10.24 15.75
N ASP A 186 32.06 11.28 16.54
CA ASP A 186 31.45 11.19 17.88
C ASP A 186 30.01 10.67 17.80
N LYS A 187 29.20 11.20 16.88
CA LYS A 187 27.82 10.71 16.66
C LYS A 187 27.77 9.28 16.17
N TYR A 188 28.69 8.90 15.27
CA TYR A 188 28.78 7.54 14.76
C TYR A 188 29.14 6.56 15.89
N ASN A 189 30.13 6.90 16.71
CA ASN A 189 30.55 6.09 17.85
C ASN A 189 29.42 5.95 18.88
N GLN A 190 28.72 7.04 19.19
CA GLN A 190 27.57 7.03 20.08
C GLN A 190 26.43 6.15 19.53
N GLN A 191 26.13 6.25 18.24
CA GLN A 191 25.08 5.42 17.61
C GLN A 191 25.46 3.94 17.62
N GLN A 192 26.73 3.62 17.34
CA GLN A 192 27.24 2.26 17.38
C GLN A 192 27.13 1.66 18.79
N GLN A 193 27.51 2.42 19.82
CA GLN A 193 27.40 1.99 21.21
C GLN A 193 25.93 1.76 21.60
N ASN A 194 25.04 2.73 21.31
CA ASN A 194 23.61 2.60 21.57
C ASN A 194 23.00 1.39 20.86
N PHE A 195 23.43 1.07 19.63
CA PHE A 195 22.95 -0.09 18.91
C PHE A 195 23.34 -1.38 19.60
N LEU A 196 24.61 -1.51 20.01
CA LEU A 196 25.11 -2.70 20.71
C LEU A 196 24.41 -2.91 22.06
N GLU A 197 24.29 -1.85 22.87
CA GLU A 197 23.58 -1.91 24.16
C GLU A 197 22.11 -2.30 23.99
N ASN A 198 21.42 -1.74 22.99
CA ASN A 198 20.03 -2.12 22.70
C ASN A 198 19.91 -3.56 22.18
N GLN A 199 20.88 -4.04 21.42
CA GLN A 199 20.90 -5.41 20.92
C GLN A 199 21.12 -6.40 22.06
N GLU A 200 22.04 -6.11 22.97
CA GLU A 200 22.30 -6.90 24.17
C GLU A 200 21.07 -6.93 25.07
N SER A 201 20.47 -5.77 25.37
CA SER A 201 19.25 -5.67 26.19
C SER A 201 18.07 -6.47 25.59
N ARG A 202 17.87 -6.42 24.27
CA ARG A 202 16.84 -7.22 23.60
C ARG A 202 17.12 -8.72 23.69
N SER A 203 18.39 -9.11 23.59
CA SER A 203 18.80 -10.51 23.71
C SER A 203 18.53 -11.03 25.13
N GLU A 204 18.87 -10.25 26.16
CA GLU A 204 18.57 -10.58 27.55
C GLU A 204 17.07 -10.68 27.80
N GLN A 205 16.28 -9.68 27.39
CA GLN A 205 14.81 -9.71 27.51
C GLN A 205 14.18 -10.92 26.83
N PHE A 206 14.70 -11.32 25.67
CA PHE A 206 14.22 -12.52 24.98
C PHE A 206 14.54 -13.81 25.74
N ILE A 207 15.74 -13.90 26.34
CA ILE A 207 16.12 -15.04 27.18
C ILE A 207 15.22 -15.11 28.41
N ASP A 208 14.98 -13.99 29.07
CA ASP A 208 14.13 -13.90 30.26
C ASP A 208 12.69 -14.32 29.95
N LEU A 209 12.08 -13.76 28.90
CA LEU A 209 10.73 -14.13 28.45
C LEU A 209 10.62 -15.61 28.08
N LYS A 210 11.67 -16.17 27.46
CA LYS A 210 11.70 -17.59 27.12
C LYS A 210 11.72 -18.47 28.37
N GLU A 211 12.49 -18.09 29.39
CA GLU A 211 12.56 -18.87 30.63
C GLU A 211 11.28 -18.73 31.45
N GLU A 212 10.69 -17.53 31.49
CA GLU A 212 9.38 -17.27 32.11
C GLU A 212 8.28 -18.12 31.44
N PHE A 213 8.18 -18.08 30.11
CA PHE A 213 7.23 -18.90 29.36
C PHE A 213 7.40 -20.40 29.65
N LYS A 214 8.65 -20.87 29.68
CA LYS A 214 8.97 -22.28 29.98
C LYS A 214 8.54 -22.65 31.41
N GLN A 215 8.72 -21.75 32.37
CA GLN A 215 8.29 -21.96 33.75
C GLN A 215 6.75 -22.01 33.83
N GLU A 216 6.05 -21.01 33.28
CA GLU A 216 4.58 -20.97 33.26
C GLU A 216 3.97 -22.19 32.56
N PHE A 217 4.57 -22.62 31.45
CA PHE A 217 4.14 -23.81 30.72
C PHE A 217 4.29 -25.06 31.58
N ASN A 218 5.45 -25.25 32.24
CA ASN A 218 5.67 -26.38 33.14
C ASN A 218 4.73 -26.37 34.34
N ASP A 219 4.45 -25.20 34.92
CA ASP A 219 3.52 -25.06 36.04
C ASP A 219 2.08 -25.36 35.63
N THR A 220 1.69 -24.95 34.42
CA THR A 220 0.39 -25.30 33.83
C THR A 220 0.29 -26.80 33.57
N LEU A 221 1.35 -27.43 33.06
CA LEU A 221 1.38 -28.87 32.78
C LEU A 221 1.24 -29.68 34.08
N LYS A 222 1.93 -29.27 35.14
CA LYS A 222 1.78 -29.87 36.48
C LYS A 222 0.37 -29.71 37.05
N LYS A 223 -0.26 -28.53 36.89
CA LYS A 223 -1.64 -28.33 37.31
C LYS A 223 -2.58 -29.28 36.57
N TYR A 224 -2.43 -29.40 35.26
CA TYR A 224 -3.24 -30.30 34.45
C TYR A 224 -3.03 -31.77 34.84
N GLU A 225 -1.79 -32.18 35.09
CA GLU A 225 -1.46 -33.53 35.58
C GLU A 225 -2.13 -33.83 36.93
N ASN A 226 -2.06 -32.87 37.88
CA ASN A 226 -2.73 -33.00 39.18
C ASN A 226 -4.25 -33.04 39.06
N ASP A 227 -4.85 -32.20 38.21
CA ASP A 227 -6.30 -32.17 37.99
C ASP A 227 -6.81 -33.48 37.35
N ILE A 228 -6.06 -34.01 36.36
CA ILE A 228 -6.35 -35.34 35.79
C ILE A 228 -6.26 -36.41 36.88
N GLN A 229 -5.18 -36.43 37.66
CA GLN A 229 -4.98 -37.44 38.69
C GLN A 229 -6.11 -37.40 39.73
N SER A 230 -6.48 -36.20 40.20
CA SER A 230 -7.59 -35.98 41.12
C SER A 230 -8.93 -36.46 40.55
N ASN A 231 -9.22 -36.14 39.27
CA ASN A 231 -10.44 -36.59 38.61
C ASN A 231 -10.46 -38.11 38.40
N VAL A 232 -9.33 -38.72 38.04
CA VAL A 232 -9.19 -40.18 37.92
C VAL A 232 -9.44 -40.86 39.25
N ASP A 233 -8.86 -40.34 40.34
CA ASP A 233 -9.02 -40.89 41.68
C ASP A 233 -10.47 -40.73 42.18
N SER A 234 -11.11 -39.58 41.95
CA SER A 234 -12.53 -39.36 42.26
C SER A 234 -13.43 -40.31 41.48
N THR A 235 -13.24 -40.40 40.15
CA THR A 235 -14.02 -41.31 39.29
C THR A 235 -13.87 -42.76 39.72
N ARG A 236 -12.65 -43.16 40.12
CA ARG A 236 -12.37 -44.51 40.60
C ARG A 236 -13.10 -44.79 41.92
N ALA A 237 -13.12 -43.83 42.84
CA ALA A 237 -13.84 -43.95 44.09
C ALA A 237 -15.36 -44.07 43.86
N GLU A 238 -15.93 -43.21 43.02
CA GLU A 238 -17.35 -43.25 42.63
C GLU A 238 -17.71 -44.59 41.97
N PHE A 239 -16.86 -45.08 41.07
CA PHE A 239 -17.08 -46.37 40.40
C PHE A 239 -17.01 -47.53 41.40
N GLN A 240 -16.08 -47.49 42.36
CA GLN A 240 -15.98 -48.51 43.39
C GLN A 240 -17.22 -48.52 44.31
N GLU A 241 -17.74 -47.33 44.66
CA GLU A 241 -18.98 -47.18 45.42
C GLU A 241 -20.19 -47.72 44.66
N LEU A 242 -20.27 -47.45 43.35
CA LEU A 242 -21.31 -47.99 42.47
C LEU A 242 -21.25 -49.53 42.41
N ILE A 243 -20.05 -50.11 42.25
CA ILE A 243 -19.87 -51.56 42.24
C ILE A 243 -20.29 -52.18 43.56
N ASN A 244 -19.93 -51.58 44.69
CA ASN A 244 -20.33 -52.08 46.02
C ASN A 244 -21.84 -52.01 46.22
N THR A 245 -22.47 -50.91 45.78
CA THR A 245 -23.93 -50.74 45.83
C THR A 245 -24.63 -51.79 44.97
N LEU A 246 -24.23 -51.93 43.70
CA LEU A 246 -24.79 -52.93 42.79
C LEU A 246 -24.61 -54.37 43.30
N THR A 247 -23.47 -54.67 43.91
CA THR A 247 -23.22 -56.00 44.51
C THR A 247 -24.18 -56.26 45.67
N THR A 248 -24.37 -55.25 46.53
CA THR A 248 -25.32 -55.34 47.66
C THR A 248 -26.76 -55.51 47.18
N GLU A 249 -27.19 -54.70 46.21
CA GLU A 249 -28.53 -54.80 45.61
C GLU A 249 -28.74 -56.15 44.91
N GLN A 250 -27.72 -56.69 44.24
CA GLN A 250 -27.76 -58.01 43.62
C GLN A 250 -27.91 -59.12 44.66
N GLU A 251 -27.16 -59.07 45.76
CA GLU A 251 -27.27 -60.03 46.86
C GLU A 251 -28.67 -59.99 47.50
N GLU A 252 -29.20 -58.79 47.75
CA GLU A 252 -30.55 -58.60 48.28
C GLU A 252 -31.62 -59.13 47.32
N PHE A 253 -31.50 -58.83 46.01
CA PHE A 253 -32.41 -59.34 44.99
C PHE A 253 -32.38 -60.87 44.90
N LEU A 254 -31.18 -61.49 44.93
CA LEU A 254 -31.03 -62.94 44.92
C LEU A 254 -31.66 -63.59 46.15
N GLN A 255 -31.48 -62.97 47.33
CA GLN A 255 -32.06 -63.45 48.57
C GLN A 255 -33.59 -63.38 48.51
N ASN A 256 -34.16 -62.23 48.13
CA ASN A 256 -35.60 -62.04 47.96
C ASN A 256 -36.17 -63.02 46.93
N THR A 257 -35.49 -63.23 45.80
CA THR A 257 -35.91 -64.18 44.76
C THR A 257 -35.91 -65.62 45.27
N LYS A 258 -34.91 -66.02 46.07
CA LYS A 258 -34.89 -67.37 46.69
C LYS A 258 -36.05 -67.55 47.68
N GLU A 259 -36.35 -66.52 48.46
CA GLU A 259 -37.49 -66.54 49.40
C GLU A 259 -38.82 -66.66 48.65
N GLU A 260 -39.03 -65.86 47.61
CA GLU A 260 -40.22 -65.96 46.74
C GLU A 260 -40.28 -67.31 46.02
N GLN A 261 -39.18 -67.83 45.49
CA GLN A 261 -39.12 -69.15 44.87
C GLN A 261 -39.57 -70.24 45.85
N ALA A 262 -39.10 -70.19 47.11
CA ALA A 262 -39.52 -71.14 48.14
C ALA A 262 -41.02 -71.04 48.42
N GLN A 263 -41.58 -69.82 48.44
CA GLN A 263 -43.02 -69.60 48.56
C GLN A 263 -43.78 -70.16 47.35
N TYR A 264 -43.36 -69.84 46.13
CA TYR A 264 -43.98 -70.33 44.90
C TYR A 264 -43.90 -71.84 44.77
N SER A 265 -42.78 -72.48 45.14
CA SER A 265 -42.67 -73.94 45.18
C SER A 265 -43.72 -74.54 46.10
N LYS A 266 -43.96 -73.93 47.27
CA LYS A 266 -45.00 -74.36 48.21
C LYS A 266 -46.41 -74.16 47.63
N VAL A 267 -46.66 -73.06 46.91
CA VAL A 267 -47.92 -72.82 46.20
C VAL A 267 -48.11 -73.80 45.04
N LEU A 268 -47.06 -74.09 44.28
CA LEU A 268 -47.09 -75.00 43.13
C LEU A 268 -47.33 -76.44 43.58
N GLU A 269 -46.76 -76.86 44.71
CA GLU A 269 -47.05 -78.14 45.35
C GLU A 269 -48.55 -78.25 45.71
N ASN A 270 -49.14 -77.16 46.23
CA ASN A 270 -50.57 -77.09 46.50
C ASN A 270 -51.40 -77.12 45.20
N HIS A 271 -50.99 -76.38 44.15
CA HIS A 271 -51.66 -76.37 42.85
C HIS A 271 -51.53 -77.68 42.09
N LYS A 272 -50.41 -78.40 42.19
CA LYS A 272 -50.25 -79.75 41.60
C LYS A 272 -51.30 -80.70 42.16
N LYS A 273 -51.53 -80.67 43.48
CA LYS A 273 -52.65 -81.39 44.11
C LYS A 273 -54.02 -80.96 43.58
N SER A 274 -54.18 -79.69 43.20
CA SER A 274 -55.40 -79.16 42.56
C SER A 274 -55.51 -79.47 41.06
N VAL A 275 -54.41 -79.68 40.34
CA VAL A 275 -54.40 -79.99 38.91
C VAL A 275 -54.57 -81.49 38.67
N GLU A 276 -54.02 -82.34 39.54
CA GLU A 276 -54.30 -83.78 39.54
C GLU A 276 -55.82 -84.08 39.67
N SER A 277 -56.62 -83.16 40.24
CA SER A 277 -58.08 -83.27 40.26
C SER A 277 -58.79 -82.70 39.02
N LEU A 278 -58.09 -81.96 38.15
CA LEU A 278 -58.65 -81.20 37.01
C LEU A 278 -58.34 -81.80 35.63
N VAL A 279 -57.31 -82.65 35.48
CA VAL A 279 -56.91 -83.31 34.19
C VAL A 279 -57.87 -84.45 33.78
N GLY A 280 -59.14 -84.35 34.14
CA GLY A 280 -60.22 -85.22 33.66
C GLY A 280 -61.01 -84.64 32.48
N ILE A 281 -60.85 -83.36 32.11
CA ILE A 281 -61.80 -82.69 31.21
C ILE A 281 -61.16 -81.55 30.38
N ILE A 282 -60.63 -81.80 29.18
CA ILE A 282 -60.45 -80.75 28.15
C ILE A 282 -60.86 -81.28 26.76
N SER A 283 -61.85 -80.61 26.14
CA SER A 283 -62.46 -80.92 24.83
C SER A 283 -62.18 -79.80 23.82
N THR A 284 -62.10 -80.16 22.53
CA THR A 284 -61.82 -79.31 21.35
C THR A 284 -62.65 -78.01 21.27
N ASN A 285 -63.79 -77.95 21.95
CA ASN A 285 -64.63 -76.75 22.01
C ASN A 285 -63.96 -75.55 22.70
N SER A 286 -63.00 -75.79 23.62
CA SER A 286 -62.27 -74.73 24.33
C SER A 286 -61.33 -73.95 23.39
N ILE A 287 -60.67 -74.64 22.46
CA ILE A 287 -59.65 -74.04 21.58
C ILE A 287 -60.30 -73.19 20.48
N SER A 288 -61.39 -73.68 19.87
CA SER A 288 -62.13 -72.90 18.86
C SER A 288 -62.80 -71.64 19.46
N GLY A 289 -63.18 -71.68 20.74
CA GLY A 289 -63.72 -70.53 21.47
C GLY A 289 -62.71 -69.39 21.62
N HIS A 290 -61.42 -69.71 21.79
CA HIS A 290 -60.37 -68.71 21.92
C HIS A 290 -60.15 -67.92 20.61
N PHE A 291 -60.06 -68.61 19.47
CA PHE A 291 -59.93 -67.95 18.16
C PHE A 291 -61.14 -67.07 17.84
N LYS A 292 -62.34 -67.49 18.23
CA LYS A 292 -63.55 -66.67 18.15
C LYS A 292 -63.43 -65.40 18.99
N GLU A 293 -63.02 -65.52 20.25
CA GLU A 293 -62.87 -64.37 21.15
C GLU A 293 -61.84 -63.36 20.62
N VAL A 294 -60.73 -63.83 20.07
CA VAL A 294 -59.70 -62.97 19.46
C VAL A 294 -60.22 -62.31 18.19
N ALA A 295 -60.93 -63.03 17.32
CA ALA A 295 -61.54 -62.47 16.12
C ALA A 295 -62.56 -61.38 16.45
N ASP A 296 -63.50 -61.67 17.38
CA ASP A 296 -64.55 -60.73 17.79
C ASP A 296 -63.96 -59.47 18.49
N LYS A 297 -62.85 -59.60 19.22
CA LYS A 297 -62.12 -58.45 19.77
C LYS A 297 -61.46 -57.61 18.67
N LYS A 298 -60.88 -58.24 17.64
CA LYS A 298 -60.23 -57.56 16.52
C LYS A 298 -61.25 -56.85 15.62
N GLU A 299 -62.41 -57.44 15.38
CA GLU A 299 -63.53 -56.81 14.65
C GLU A 299 -63.98 -55.49 15.33
N LYS A 300 -64.12 -55.51 16.67
CA LYS A 300 -64.45 -54.30 17.44
C LYS A 300 -63.36 -53.23 17.32
N LEU A 301 -62.09 -53.62 17.36
CA LEU A 301 -60.97 -52.70 17.20
C LEU A 301 -60.90 -52.16 15.77
N THR A 302 -61.09 -52.98 14.75
CA THR A 302 -61.21 -52.57 13.33
C THR A 302 -62.28 -51.51 13.19
N THR A 303 -63.48 -51.77 13.70
CA THR A 303 -64.62 -50.83 13.65
C THR A 303 -64.31 -49.52 14.38
N LEU A 304 -63.63 -49.58 15.54
CA LEU A 304 -63.23 -48.40 16.29
C LEU A 304 -62.20 -47.55 15.52
N TRP A 305 -61.16 -48.18 14.98
CA TRP A 305 -60.15 -47.49 14.17
C TRP A 305 -60.71 -46.95 12.85
N GLN A 306 -61.70 -47.64 12.26
CA GLN A 306 -62.40 -47.17 11.07
C GLN A 306 -63.21 -45.91 11.39
N ARG A 307 -63.90 -45.86 12.54
CA ARG A 307 -64.55 -44.63 13.03
C ARG A 307 -63.55 -43.51 13.24
N PHE A 308 -62.39 -43.76 13.87
CA PHE A 308 -61.35 -42.75 14.01
C PHE A 308 -60.82 -42.26 12.66
N THR A 309 -60.64 -43.15 11.70
CA THR A 309 -60.17 -42.82 10.34
C THR A 309 -61.18 -41.93 9.62
N VAL A 310 -62.46 -42.29 9.62
CA VAL A 310 -63.53 -41.50 8.99
C VAL A 310 -63.66 -40.12 9.65
N THR A 311 -63.64 -40.06 10.98
CA THR A 311 -63.66 -38.78 11.71
C THR A 311 -62.41 -37.95 11.42
N GLY A 312 -61.23 -38.57 11.36
CA GLY A 312 -59.97 -37.92 11.03
C GLY A 312 -59.99 -37.29 9.63
N PHE A 313 -60.53 -38.00 8.63
CA PHE A 313 -60.74 -37.44 7.30
C PHE A 313 -61.70 -36.26 7.32
N ALA A 314 -62.85 -36.38 8.01
CA ALA A 314 -63.81 -35.29 8.12
C ALA A 314 -63.22 -34.04 8.78
N VAL A 315 -62.43 -34.20 9.85
CA VAL A 315 -61.72 -33.11 10.53
C VAL A 315 -60.64 -32.51 9.63
N THR A 316 -59.85 -33.33 8.93
CA THR A 316 -58.78 -32.85 8.05
C THR A 316 -59.35 -32.04 6.89
N ILE A 317 -60.43 -32.53 6.26
CA ILE A 317 -61.12 -31.82 5.18
C ILE A 317 -61.81 -30.56 5.71
N GLY A 318 -62.50 -30.64 6.85
CA GLY A 318 -63.18 -29.50 7.47
C GLY A 318 -62.21 -28.39 7.89
N PHE A 319 -61.08 -28.76 8.50
CA PHE A 319 -60.00 -27.82 8.81
C PHE A 319 -59.41 -27.22 7.54
N GLY A 320 -59.17 -28.02 6.49
CA GLY A 320 -58.72 -27.51 5.20
C GLY A 320 -59.67 -26.45 4.63
N VAL A 321 -60.98 -26.72 4.60
CA VAL A 321 -61.98 -25.77 4.12
C VAL A 321 -62.02 -24.50 4.98
N TYR A 322 -62.05 -24.64 6.32
CA TYR A 322 -62.07 -23.49 7.23
C TYR A 322 -60.80 -22.63 7.11
N ALA A 323 -59.63 -23.28 7.12
CA ALA A 323 -58.34 -22.63 7.12
C ALA A 323 -58.00 -21.97 5.77
N PHE A 324 -58.46 -22.53 4.64
CA PHE A 324 -58.13 -21.98 3.31
C PHE A 324 -59.22 -21.10 2.70
N ILE A 325 -60.50 -21.28 3.04
CA ILE A 325 -61.61 -20.52 2.43
C ILE A 325 -62.16 -19.40 3.34
N PHE A 326 -62.23 -19.61 4.66
CA PHE A 326 -62.89 -18.66 5.57
C PHE A 326 -61.95 -17.71 6.32
N SER A 327 -60.65 -17.98 6.33
CA SER A 327 -59.65 -17.13 7.00
C SER A 327 -59.13 -16.05 6.05
N LYS A 328 -59.45 -14.77 6.30
CA LYS A 328 -59.13 -13.64 5.40
C LYS A 328 -57.69 -13.09 5.50
N ASP A 329 -56.91 -13.56 6.48
CA ASP A 329 -55.51 -13.16 6.63
C ASP A 329 -54.59 -14.20 5.99
N LEU A 330 -54.07 -13.87 4.81
CA LEU A 330 -53.08 -14.65 4.06
C LEU A 330 -51.68 -14.08 4.33
N ASP A 331 -51.22 -14.25 5.56
CA ASP A 331 -49.85 -13.92 5.93
C ASP A 331 -48.94 -15.15 5.77
N TRP A 332 -47.72 -14.97 5.26
CA TRP A 332 -46.80 -16.09 4.96
C TRP A 332 -46.55 -17.02 6.16
N PRO A 333 -46.38 -16.52 7.40
CA PRO A 333 -46.24 -17.38 8.57
C PRO A 333 -47.50 -18.22 8.87
N SER A 334 -48.69 -17.66 8.60
CA SER A 334 -49.97 -18.34 8.83
C SER A 334 -50.16 -19.53 7.88
N LEU A 335 -49.67 -19.41 6.64
CA LEU A 335 -49.73 -20.49 5.64
C LEU A 335 -48.84 -21.68 6.03
N VAL A 336 -47.61 -21.41 6.47
CA VAL A 336 -46.69 -22.47 6.92
C VAL A 336 -47.27 -23.19 8.15
N ALA A 337 -47.81 -22.45 9.12
CA ALA A 337 -48.46 -23.04 10.28
C ALA A 337 -49.66 -23.93 9.90
N ARG A 338 -50.53 -23.48 8.99
CA ARG A 338 -51.67 -24.28 8.48
C ARG A 338 -51.20 -25.55 7.78
N PHE A 339 -50.16 -25.47 6.95
CA PHE A 339 -49.60 -26.63 6.25
C PHE A 339 -49.06 -27.70 7.21
N ILE A 340 -48.35 -27.27 8.27
CA ILE A 340 -47.86 -28.18 9.32
C ILE A 340 -49.03 -28.89 10.01
N VAL A 341 -50.08 -28.16 10.39
CA VAL A 341 -51.26 -28.73 11.05
C VAL A 341 -52.00 -29.71 10.13
N THR A 342 -52.22 -29.36 8.86
CA THR A 342 -52.87 -30.25 7.89
C THR A 342 -52.04 -31.52 7.65
N THR A 343 -50.72 -31.40 7.56
CA THR A 343 -49.81 -32.54 7.38
C THR A 343 -49.83 -33.46 8.60
N ALA A 344 -49.86 -32.92 9.81
CA ALA A 344 -49.97 -33.69 11.04
C ALA A 344 -51.31 -34.44 11.14
N LEU A 345 -52.44 -33.76 10.85
CA LEU A 345 -53.77 -34.37 10.83
C LEU A 345 -53.89 -35.47 9.76
N GLY A 346 -53.34 -35.23 8.57
CA GLY A 346 -53.27 -36.22 7.50
C GLY A 346 -52.46 -37.46 7.91
N SER A 347 -51.31 -37.25 8.56
CA SER A 347 -50.45 -38.34 9.04
C SER A 347 -51.15 -39.20 10.10
N PHE A 348 -51.84 -38.57 11.05
CA PHE A 348 -52.62 -39.29 12.07
C PHE A 348 -53.74 -40.13 11.44
N THR A 349 -54.46 -39.56 10.47
CA THR A 349 -55.54 -40.25 9.76
C THR A 349 -55.01 -41.44 8.96
N ALA A 350 -53.87 -41.27 8.28
CA ALA A 350 -53.21 -42.35 7.54
C ALA A 350 -52.75 -43.49 8.47
N TYR A 351 -52.23 -43.16 9.66
CA TYR A 351 -51.85 -44.15 10.65
C TYR A 351 -53.07 -44.96 11.14
N ALA A 352 -54.18 -44.27 11.47
CA ALA A 352 -55.41 -44.93 11.86
C ALA A 352 -55.92 -45.90 10.77
N ALA A 353 -55.89 -45.48 9.50
CA ALA A 353 -56.28 -46.32 8.36
C ALA A 353 -55.39 -47.57 8.23
N ARG A 354 -54.08 -47.41 8.43
CA ARG A 354 -53.13 -48.53 8.42
C ARG A 354 -53.44 -49.51 9.55
N GLN A 355 -53.84 -49.02 10.72
CA GLN A 355 -54.20 -49.85 11.86
C GLN A 355 -55.49 -50.65 11.65
N VAL A 356 -56.48 -50.08 10.93
CA VAL A 356 -57.67 -50.82 10.45
C VAL A 356 -57.23 -52.02 9.61
N THR A 357 -56.42 -51.77 8.59
CA THR A 357 -55.96 -52.82 7.65
C THR A 357 -55.22 -53.95 8.37
N LYS A 358 -54.37 -53.61 9.35
CA LYS A 358 -53.66 -54.60 10.17
C LYS A 358 -54.61 -55.44 11.03
N ASN A 359 -55.59 -54.81 11.67
CA ASN A 359 -56.56 -55.51 12.50
C ASN A 359 -57.51 -56.39 11.67
N GLU A 360 -57.96 -55.94 10.49
CA GLU A 360 -58.75 -56.76 9.55
C GLU A 360 -58.01 -58.00 9.11
N THR A 361 -56.71 -57.88 8.84
CA THR A 361 -55.87 -59.02 8.42
C THR A 361 -55.81 -60.06 9.54
N GLN A 362 -55.66 -59.63 10.80
CA GLN A 362 -55.64 -60.52 11.96
C GLN A 362 -57.03 -61.11 12.25
N GLU A 363 -58.09 -60.34 12.08
CA GLU A 363 -59.48 -60.81 12.24
C GLU A 363 -59.79 -61.92 11.23
N LYS A 364 -59.54 -61.68 9.93
CA LYS A 364 -59.78 -62.66 8.86
C LYS A 364 -59.01 -63.96 9.11
N TYR A 365 -57.75 -63.87 9.54
CA TYR A 365 -56.95 -65.04 9.89
C TYR A 365 -57.55 -65.84 11.06
N ASN A 366 -57.89 -65.17 12.17
CA ASN A 366 -58.45 -65.85 13.34
C ASN A 366 -59.84 -66.43 13.05
N ARG A 367 -60.66 -65.75 12.24
CA ARG A 367 -61.98 -66.25 11.82
C ARG A 367 -61.86 -67.46 10.90
N GLN A 368 -60.87 -67.46 10.01
CA GLN A 368 -60.55 -68.62 9.18
C GLN A 368 -60.14 -69.80 10.06
N MET A 369 -59.24 -69.59 11.03
CA MET A 369 -58.82 -70.65 11.96
C MET A 369 -59.97 -71.15 12.84
N GLU A 370 -60.86 -70.25 13.29
CA GLU A 370 -62.09 -70.62 14.02
C GLU A 370 -62.95 -71.58 13.17
N VAL A 371 -63.16 -71.26 11.89
CA VAL A 371 -63.95 -72.09 10.97
C VAL A 371 -63.24 -73.40 10.65
N GLU A 372 -61.95 -73.38 10.33
CA GLU A 372 -61.15 -74.57 10.05
C GLU A 372 -61.17 -75.53 11.26
N LEU A 373 -60.99 -75.02 12.48
CA LEU A 373 -61.05 -75.84 13.70
C LEU A 373 -62.47 -76.36 14.00
N LYS A 374 -63.51 -75.56 13.77
CA LYS A 374 -64.90 -76.00 13.95
C LYS A 374 -65.33 -77.05 12.93
N THR A 375 -64.84 -76.92 11.69
CA THR A 375 -65.13 -77.86 10.60
C THR A 375 -64.29 -79.13 10.68
N LEU A 376 -63.14 -79.07 11.35
CA LEU A 376 -62.27 -80.24 11.55
C LEU A 376 -63.00 -81.39 12.27
N ASN A 377 -63.79 -81.11 13.29
CA ASN A 377 -64.53 -82.15 14.03
C ASN A 377 -65.50 -82.95 13.11
N PRO A 378 -66.38 -82.33 12.32
CA PRO A 378 -67.17 -83.02 11.30
C PRO A 378 -66.35 -83.83 10.28
N TYR A 379 -65.20 -83.31 9.81
CA TYR A 379 -64.36 -84.01 8.83
C TYR A 379 -63.65 -85.22 9.42
N ILE A 380 -63.15 -85.11 10.66
CA ILE A 380 -62.47 -86.22 11.35
C ILE A 380 -63.48 -87.31 11.76
N ALA A 381 -64.72 -86.92 12.10
CA ALA A 381 -65.76 -87.88 12.49
C ALA A 381 -66.13 -88.91 11.41
N ALA A 382 -65.76 -88.70 10.15
CA ALA A 382 -65.99 -89.64 9.05
C ALA A 382 -64.97 -90.81 8.99
N PHE A 383 -63.88 -90.76 9.78
CA PHE A 383 -62.83 -91.80 9.81
C PHE A 383 -63.04 -92.80 10.96
N SER A 384 -62.36 -93.95 10.89
CA SER A 384 -62.36 -94.96 11.97
C SER A 384 -61.71 -94.40 13.26
N GLU A 385 -62.11 -94.85 14.46
CA GLU A 385 -61.64 -94.27 15.73
C GLU A 385 -60.11 -94.21 15.86
N ASP A 386 -59.41 -95.26 15.42
CA ASP A 386 -57.94 -95.31 15.43
C ASP A 386 -57.30 -94.29 14.47
N ASP A 387 -57.91 -94.08 13.30
CA ASP A 387 -57.45 -93.07 12.33
C ASP A 387 -57.75 -91.65 12.81
N GLN A 388 -58.85 -91.44 13.56
CA GLN A 388 -59.16 -90.13 14.15
C GLN A 388 -58.10 -89.69 15.15
N ILE A 389 -57.60 -90.62 15.98
CA ILE A 389 -56.57 -90.33 16.98
C ILE A 389 -55.25 -89.99 16.28
N LYS A 390 -54.80 -90.81 15.33
CA LYS A 390 -53.58 -90.54 14.55
C LYS A 390 -53.64 -89.25 13.75
N LEU A 391 -54.78 -88.95 13.12
CA LEU A 391 -54.96 -87.73 12.33
C LEU A 391 -54.95 -86.49 13.23
N LYS A 392 -55.58 -86.54 14.41
CA LYS A 392 -55.49 -85.46 15.41
C LYS A 392 -54.05 -85.24 15.87
N GLU A 393 -53.30 -86.31 16.12
CA GLU A 393 -51.89 -86.25 16.53
C GLU A 393 -50.99 -85.62 15.46
N GLN A 394 -51.25 -85.89 14.18
CA GLN A 394 -50.48 -85.31 13.06
C GLN A 394 -50.91 -83.87 12.69
N LEU A 395 -52.19 -83.53 12.85
CA LEU A 395 -52.70 -82.20 12.54
C LEU A 395 -52.35 -81.16 13.61
N PHE A 396 -52.24 -81.58 14.88
CA PHE A 396 -51.98 -80.66 15.98
C PHE A 396 -50.66 -79.86 15.79
N PRO A 397 -49.51 -80.46 15.45
CA PRO A 397 -48.29 -79.72 15.15
C PRO A 397 -48.40 -78.86 13.89
N LEU A 398 -49.24 -79.23 12.92
CA LEU A 398 -49.36 -78.52 11.64
C LEU A 398 -50.21 -77.26 11.75
N ILE A 399 -51.27 -77.32 12.57
CA ILE A 399 -52.19 -76.20 12.84
C ILE A 399 -51.60 -75.25 13.89
N PHE A 400 -50.91 -75.78 14.90
CA PHE A 400 -50.40 -74.99 16.03
C PHE A 400 -48.87 -74.71 15.98
N GLY A 401 -48.11 -75.40 15.12
CA GLY A 401 -46.65 -75.25 15.01
C GLY A 401 -46.15 -74.31 13.90
N ARG A 402 -47.04 -73.69 13.11
CA ARG A 402 -46.69 -72.70 12.05
C ARG A 402 -47.05 -71.25 12.42
N ALA A 403 -47.06 -70.92 13.71
CA ALA A 403 -47.43 -69.59 14.19
C ALA A 403 -46.31 -68.53 14.10
N GLU A 404 -45.11 -68.88 13.62
CA GLU A 404 -44.06 -67.91 13.36
C GLU A 404 -43.46 -68.16 11.98
N LEU A 405 -43.24 -67.08 11.19
CA LEU A 405 -42.71 -67.05 9.82
C LEU A 405 -43.73 -67.08 8.65
N LYS A 406 -44.67 -66.14 8.65
CA LYS A 406 -45.18 -65.53 7.39
C LYS A 406 -45.40 -64.03 7.61
N SER A 407 -44.33 -63.25 7.46
CA SER A 407 -44.42 -61.83 7.14
C SER A 407 -45.09 -61.68 5.77
N PRO A 408 -45.96 -60.67 5.57
CA PRO A 408 -46.81 -60.58 4.38
C PRO A 408 -45.99 -60.48 3.08
N PRO A 409 -46.55 -60.94 1.94
CA PRO A 409 -45.87 -60.87 0.64
C PRO A 409 -45.55 -59.42 0.28
N GLN A 410 -44.32 -59.19 -0.22
CA GLN A 410 -43.95 -57.95 -0.88
C GLN A 410 -44.79 -57.77 -2.15
N ASP A 411 -45.56 -56.69 -2.22
CA ASP A 411 -46.01 -56.15 -3.50
C ASP A 411 -44.98 -55.13 -4.00
N THR A 412 -44.36 -55.51 -5.12
CA THR A 412 -43.49 -54.70 -5.96
C THR A 412 -44.28 -53.61 -6.67
N ASN A 413 -43.67 -52.41 -6.75
CA ASN A 413 -44.01 -51.27 -7.61
C ASN A 413 -45.33 -50.53 -7.34
N THR A 414 -45.25 -49.49 -6.51
CA THR A 414 -45.52 -48.11 -6.95
C THR A 414 -44.75 -47.15 -6.06
N ASN A 415 -43.76 -46.49 -6.66
CA ASN A 415 -43.04 -45.35 -6.12
C ASN A 415 -44.04 -44.18 -6.02
N PRO A 416 -44.13 -43.53 -4.86
CA PRO A 416 -43.78 -42.12 -4.86
C PRO A 416 -42.62 -41.91 -3.89
N GLN A 417 -41.51 -41.43 -4.45
CA GLN A 417 -40.39 -40.89 -3.70
C GLN A 417 -40.90 -39.88 -2.68
N THR A 418 -40.82 -40.22 -1.41
CA THR A 418 -40.56 -39.24 -0.36
C THR A 418 -39.12 -39.47 0.07
N ASN A 419 -38.21 -38.77 -0.63
CA ASN A 419 -36.88 -38.50 -0.09
C ASN A 419 -37.08 -37.90 1.30
N LEU A 420 -36.81 -38.67 2.35
CA LEU A 420 -36.38 -38.05 3.59
C LEU A 420 -35.07 -37.32 3.26
N PRO A 421 -34.95 -36.02 3.59
CA PRO A 421 -33.73 -35.28 3.31
C PRO A 421 -32.55 -36.02 3.96
N ASN A 422 -31.52 -36.30 3.17
CA ASN A 422 -30.29 -36.89 3.69
C ASN A 422 -29.68 -35.91 4.70
N ALA A 423 -28.87 -36.39 5.65
CA ALA A 423 -28.22 -35.53 6.65
C ALA A 423 -27.43 -34.36 6.02
N GLN A 424 -27.02 -34.48 4.75
CA GLN A 424 -26.43 -33.40 3.95
C GLN A 424 -27.43 -32.25 3.64
N ASP A 425 -28.70 -32.54 3.38
CA ASP A 425 -29.72 -31.54 2.99
C ASP A 425 -30.21 -30.74 4.21
N ILE A 426 -30.26 -31.38 5.39
CA ILE A 426 -30.52 -30.71 6.67
C ILE A 426 -29.35 -29.77 7.02
N THR A 427 -28.11 -30.18 6.72
CA THR A 427 -26.91 -29.35 6.94
C THR A 427 -26.91 -28.14 6.01
N ASN A 428 -27.25 -28.31 4.73
CA ASN A 428 -27.36 -27.21 3.76
C ASN A 428 -28.51 -26.24 4.09
N ALA A 429 -29.64 -26.73 4.62
CA ALA A 429 -30.75 -25.88 5.06
C ALA A 429 -30.39 -25.04 6.29
N ILE A 430 -29.62 -25.61 7.24
CA ILE A 430 -29.09 -24.88 8.40
C ILE A 430 -28.07 -23.82 7.97
N GLU A 431 -27.25 -24.10 6.95
CA GLU A 431 -26.25 -23.17 6.42
C GLU A 431 -26.89 -21.99 5.65
N VAL A 432 -27.95 -22.24 4.88
CA VAL A 432 -28.74 -21.18 4.23
C VAL A 432 -29.47 -20.30 5.28
N LEU A 433 -30.03 -20.90 6.33
CA LEU A 433 -30.65 -20.15 7.43
C LEU A 433 -29.64 -19.34 8.25
N LYS A 434 -28.40 -19.83 8.39
CA LYS A 434 -27.30 -19.11 9.04
C LYS A 434 -26.82 -17.91 8.22
N ASN A 435 -26.71 -18.06 6.90
CA ASN A 435 -26.33 -16.97 5.98
C ASN A 435 -27.41 -15.87 5.87
N ILE A 436 -28.69 -16.22 6.00
CA ILE A 436 -29.79 -15.24 6.05
C ILE A 436 -29.84 -14.52 7.41
N SER A 437 -29.45 -15.20 8.50
CA SER A 437 -29.37 -14.65 9.85
C SER A 437 -28.16 -13.73 10.10
N SER A 438 -27.06 -13.86 9.35
CA SER A 438 -25.83 -13.08 9.53
C SER A 438 -25.69 -11.86 8.61
N GLY A 439 -26.75 -11.44 7.91
CA GLY A 439 -26.83 -10.13 7.26
C GLY A 439 -25.74 -9.82 6.21
N THR A 440 -25.18 -10.81 5.52
CA THR A 440 -24.25 -10.58 4.40
C THR A 440 -24.93 -10.90 3.08
N ASN A 441 -25.69 -9.93 2.60
CA ASN A 441 -26.30 -9.97 1.28
C ASN A 441 -25.28 -9.47 0.24
N LYS A 442 -24.75 -10.35 -0.61
CA LYS A 442 -24.26 -9.97 -1.95
C LYS A 442 -24.54 -11.10 -2.94
N PRO A 443 -25.49 -10.92 -3.87
CA PRO A 443 -25.49 -11.69 -5.11
C PRO A 443 -24.56 -11.04 -6.14
N VAL A 444 -24.06 -11.92 -7.00
CA VAL A 444 -23.25 -11.73 -8.22
C VAL A 444 -23.83 -10.66 -9.14
#